data_AF-A0A3B9GR49-F1
#
_entry.id   AF-A0A3B9GR49-F1
#
_cell.length_a   1.000
_cell.length_b   1.000
_cell.length_c   1.000
_cell.angle_alpha   90.00
_cell.angle_beta   90.00
_cell.angle_gamma   90.00
#
_symmetry.space_group_name_H-M   'P 1'
#
loop_
_entity.id
_entity.type
_entity.pdbx_description
1 polymer ?
#
loop_
_entity_poly.entity_id
_entity_poly.type
_entity_poly.pdbx_seq_one_letter_code
_entity_poly.pdbx_strand_id
1 'polypeptide(L)'
;MDKNELREIRKKKFALMEQQLKEIHPKEENRLFYHHSSEDRIVLSHALFWTMTLPQNFKSKIRKEKFFLLLRQYQEEMLDAFLQDDDYFSDLLHYCTLMYEIMPTILMSSYLREEKDSRKLAAISVVAAGFGGDMPEDLANILLDDINYNYNKVKCRQIELIIPKLMKMVEGEMKG
;
A
#
# COMPACT_ATOMS: atom_id res chain seq x y z
N MET A 1 17.43 17.58 -10.08
CA MET A 1 17.77 16.93 -8.80
C MET A 1 18.35 15.58 -9.16
N ASP A 2 19.55 15.30 -8.68
CA ASP A 2 20.23 14.04 -8.94
C ASP A 2 19.50 12.86 -8.27
N LYS A 3 19.62 11.63 -8.82
CA LYS A 3 18.95 10.46 -8.25
C LYS A 3 19.40 10.20 -6.81
N ASN A 4 20.70 10.31 -6.52
CA ASN A 4 21.22 10.07 -5.17
C ASN A 4 20.81 11.19 -4.21
N GLU A 5 20.80 12.44 -4.69
CA GLU A 5 20.28 13.57 -3.93
C GLU A 5 18.82 13.37 -3.51
N LEU A 6 17.97 12.87 -4.43
CA LEU A 6 16.58 12.53 -4.11
C LEU A 6 16.48 11.37 -3.10
N ARG A 7 17.27 10.30 -3.27
CA ARG A 7 17.30 9.14 -2.34
C ARG A 7 17.66 9.61 -0.92
N GLU A 8 18.65 10.48 -0.77
CA GLU A 8 19.06 11.03 0.54
C GLU A 8 18.00 11.94 1.17
N ILE A 9 17.30 12.76 0.38
CA ILE A 9 16.18 13.57 0.86
C ILE A 9 15.04 12.67 1.37
N ARG A 10 14.73 11.58 0.65
CA ARG A 10 13.70 10.61 1.04
C ARG A 10 14.06 9.92 2.35
N LYS A 11 15.29 9.40 2.48
CA LYS A 11 15.79 8.77 3.72
C LYS A 11 15.59 9.65 4.95
N LYS A 12 15.99 10.93 4.87
CA LYS A 12 15.83 11.88 5.99
C LYS A 12 14.36 12.11 6.36
N LYS A 13 13.47 12.22 5.37
CA LYS A 13 12.03 12.41 5.62
C LYS A 13 11.39 11.18 6.26
N PHE A 14 11.75 9.99 5.79
CA PHE A 14 11.20 8.74 6.30
C PHE A 14 11.75 8.35 7.68
N ALA A 15 12.99 8.74 8.01
CA ALA A 15 13.50 8.60 9.37
C ALA A 15 12.64 9.35 10.41
N LEU A 16 12.17 10.57 10.06
CA LEU A 16 11.23 11.31 10.92
C LEU A 16 9.87 10.63 11.02
N MET A 17 9.36 10.11 9.90
CA MET A 17 8.11 9.38 9.85
C MET A 17 8.14 8.10 10.69
N GLU A 18 9.27 7.39 10.69
CA GLU A 18 9.48 6.19 11.50
C GLU A 18 9.48 6.50 13.01
N GLN A 19 10.06 7.63 13.42
CA GLN A 19 9.99 8.09 14.81
C GLN A 19 8.53 8.33 15.24
N GLN A 20 7.74 8.99 14.40
CA GLN A 20 6.31 9.20 14.66
C GLN A 20 5.56 7.87 14.74
N LEU A 21 5.86 6.91 13.86
CA LEU A 21 5.24 5.59 13.91
C LEU A 21 5.57 4.85 15.21
N LYS A 22 6.80 4.95 15.71
CA LYS A 22 7.20 4.36 17.00
C LYS A 22 6.43 4.96 18.19
N GLU A 23 6.01 6.23 18.10
CA GLU A 23 5.16 6.85 19.12
C GLU A 23 3.70 6.35 19.05
N ILE A 24 3.17 6.14 17.84
CA ILE A 24 1.80 5.64 17.61
C ILE A 24 1.70 4.14 17.96
N HIS A 25 2.67 3.34 17.51
CA HIS A 25 2.76 1.90 17.68
C HIS A 25 4.08 1.53 18.37
N PRO A 26 4.18 1.69 19.70
CA PRO A 26 5.42 1.45 20.45
C PRO A 26 5.88 -0.01 20.46
N LYS A 27 4.97 -0.95 20.18
CA LYS A 27 5.29 -2.35 20.07
C LYS A 27 5.22 -2.81 18.62
N GLU A 28 6.24 -3.54 18.18
CA GLU A 28 6.31 -4.05 16.81
C GLU A 28 5.21 -5.06 16.49
N GLU A 29 4.76 -5.85 17.48
CA GLU A 29 3.64 -6.80 17.35
C GLU A 29 2.33 -6.14 16.92
N ASN A 30 2.19 -4.82 17.11
CA ASN A 30 1.02 -4.06 16.71
C ASN A 30 1.13 -3.48 15.29
N ARG A 31 2.26 -3.67 14.59
CA ARG A 31 2.44 -3.21 13.21
C ARG A 31 1.65 -4.10 12.27
N LEU A 32 1.00 -3.49 11.29
CA LEU A 32 0.12 -4.14 10.32
C LEU A 32 0.80 -5.31 9.58
N PHE A 33 2.08 -5.17 9.26
CA PHE A 33 2.83 -6.17 8.49
C PHE A 33 3.71 -7.10 9.35
N TYR A 34 3.66 -6.99 10.69
CA TYR A 34 4.56 -7.74 11.58
C TYR A 34 4.44 -9.26 11.42
N HIS A 35 3.23 -9.76 11.14
CA HIS A 35 2.95 -11.19 11.03
C HIS A 35 3.03 -11.73 9.60
N HIS A 36 3.40 -10.90 8.62
CA HIS A 36 3.61 -11.36 7.24
C HIS A 36 4.80 -12.32 7.19
N SER A 37 4.64 -13.45 6.50
CA SER A 37 5.64 -14.52 6.46
C SER A 37 6.88 -14.21 5.60
N SER A 38 6.78 -13.23 4.69
CA SER A 38 7.88 -12.79 3.82
C SER A 38 7.67 -11.37 3.28
N GLU A 39 8.74 -10.76 2.76
CA GLU A 39 8.67 -9.47 2.06
C GLU A 39 7.75 -9.54 0.84
N ASP A 40 7.72 -10.67 0.13
CA ASP A 40 6.83 -10.87 -1.01
C ASP A 40 5.34 -10.73 -0.62
N ARG A 41 4.96 -11.16 0.59
CA ARG A 41 3.60 -10.94 1.09
C ARG A 41 3.30 -9.46 1.29
N ILE A 42 4.29 -8.69 1.73
CA ILE A 42 4.16 -7.23 1.92
C ILE A 42 4.04 -6.55 0.56
N VAL A 43 4.88 -6.92 -0.42
CA VAL A 43 4.78 -6.46 -1.82
C VAL A 43 3.38 -6.74 -2.37
N LEU A 44 2.87 -7.95 -2.16
CA LEU A 44 1.55 -8.34 -2.63
C LEU A 44 0.43 -7.53 -1.98
N SER A 45 0.49 -7.29 -0.67
CA SER A 45 -0.44 -6.37 0.01
C SER A 45 -0.43 -4.97 -0.60
N HIS A 46 0.75 -4.45 -0.96
CA HIS A 46 0.85 -3.16 -1.65
C HIS A 46 0.30 -3.22 -3.08
N ALA A 47 0.55 -4.28 -3.84
CA ALA A 47 0.03 -4.46 -5.20
C ALA A 47 -1.52 -4.56 -5.21
N LEU A 48 -2.08 -5.31 -4.25
CA LEU A 48 -3.52 -5.40 -4.01
C LEU A 48 -4.11 -4.02 -3.73
N PHE A 49 -3.55 -3.30 -2.77
CA PHE A 49 -4.00 -1.96 -2.42
C PHE A 49 -3.91 -1.01 -3.61
N TRP A 50 -2.78 -0.97 -4.31
CA TRP A 50 -2.54 -0.05 -5.43
C TRP A 50 -3.55 -0.27 -6.56
N THR A 51 -3.87 -1.53 -6.85
CA THR A 51 -4.86 -1.96 -7.85
C THR A 51 -6.29 -1.62 -7.42
N MET A 52 -6.65 -1.91 -6.17
CA MET A 52 -8.00 -1.65 -5.65
C MET A 52 -8.29 -0.14 -5.52
N THR A 53 -7.26 0.67 -5.32
CA THR A 53 -7.40 2.10 -5.06
C THR A 53 -7.27 2.98 -6.31
N LEU A 54 -7.34 2.39 -7.51
CA LEU A 54 -7.21 3.14 -8.76
C LEU A 54 -8.09 4.41 -8.75
N PRO A 55 -7.58 5.60 -9.15
CA PRO A 55 -8.26 6.89 -8.86
C PRO A 55 -9.71 6.99 -9.35
N GLN A 56 -10.07 6.30 -10.43
CA GLN A 56 -11.43 6.21 -10.94
C GLN A 56 -12.43 5.59 -9.95
N ASN A 57 -11.94 4.87 -8.93
CA ASN A 57 -12.76 4.22 -7.91
C ASN A 57 -13.19 5.17 -6.77
N PHE A 58 -12.71 6.42 -6.78
CA PHE A 58 -12.99 7.46 -5.80
C PHE A 58 -13.53 8.74 -6.47
N LYS A 59 -14.54 9.36 -5.85
CA LYS A 59 -15.22 10.55 -6.38
C LYS A 59 -15.00 11.81 -5.53
N SER A 60 -14.55 11.64 -4.29
CA SER A 60 -14.41 12.67 -3.27
C SER A 60 -13.05 13.40 -3.31
N LYS A 61 -12.70 14.08 -2.21
CA LYS A 61 -11.44 14.79 -2.02
C LYS A 61 -10.26 13.86 -1.81
N ILE A 62 -10.47 12.63 -1.34
CA ILE A 62 -9.39 11.67 -1.07
C ILE A 62 -8.45 11.47 -2.26
N ARG A 63 -8.98 11.54 -3.50
CA ARG A 63 -8.20 11.43 -4.74
C ARG A 63 -7.18 12.56 -4.95
N LYS A 64 -7.30 13.67 -4.19
CA LYS A 64 -6.42 14.83 -4.23
C LYS A 64 -5.56 14.95 -2.98
N GLU A 65 -5.76 14.10 -1.97
CA GLU A 65 -4.98 14.13 -0.75
C GLU A 65 -3.53 13.77 -1.07
N LYS A 66 -2.62 14.69 -0.69
CA LYS A 66 -1.19 14.58 -1.03
C LYS A 66 -0.60 13.28 -0.53
N PHE A 67 -0.96 12.87 0.68
CA PHE A 67 -0.50 11.63 1.28
C PHE A 67 -0.88 10.40 0.44
N PHE A 68 -2.14 10.32 0.01
CA PHE A 68 -2.63 9.20 -0.80
C PHE A 68 -1.98 9.15 -2.18
N LEU A 69 -1.85 10.30 -2.85
CA LEU A 69 -1.16 10.40 -4.14
C LEU A 69 0.32 9.98 -4.03
N LEU A 70 0.98 10.40 -2.95
CA LEU A 70 2.38 10.08 -2.71
C LEU A 70 2.58 8.59 -2.40
N LEU A 71 1.71 7.98 -1.58
CA LEU A 71 1.74 6.53 -1.32
C LEU A 71 1.59 5.76 -2.63
N ARG A 72 0.61 6.13 -3.46
CA ARG A 72 0.42 5.48 -4.78
C ARG A 72 1.66 5.59 -5.67
N GLN A 73 2.31 6.74 -5.68
CA GLN A 73 3.53 6.96 -6.44
C GLN A 73 4.67 6.08 -5.93
N TYR A 74 4.91 6.03 -4.62
CA TYR A 74 5.93 5.16 -4.04
C TYR A 74 5.64 3.68 -4.29
N GLN A 75 4.38 3.27 -4.25
CA GLN A 75 4.00 1.88 -4.58
C GLN A 75 4.26 1.55 -6.05
N GLU A 76 4.00 2.48 -6.97
CA GLU A 76 4.34 2.28 -8.38
C GLU A 76 5.86 2.21 -8.59
N GLU A 77 6.64 3.11 -7.97
CA GLU A 77 8.11 3.05 -7.98
C GLU A 77 8.65 1.77 -7.33
N MET A 78 8.04 1.30 -6.23
CA MET A 78 8.41 0.08 -5.52
C MET A 78 8.17 -1.17 -6.39
N LEU A 79 7.01 -1.26 -7.05
CA LEU A 79 6.71 -2.38 -7.94
C LEU A 79 7.60 -2.35 -9.19
N ASP A 80 7.93 -1.16 -9.70
CA ASP A 80 8.89 -1.00 -10.79
C ASP A 80 10.30 -1.49 -10.40
N ALA A 81 10.75 -1.14 -9.20
CA ALA A 81 12.02 -1.59 -8.63
C ALA A 81 12.04 -3.10 -8.36
N PHE A 82 10.94 -3.66 -7.86
CA PHE A 82 10.76 -5.10 -7.65
C PHE A 82 10.93 -5.89 -8.95
N LEU A 83 10.31 -5.43 -10.05
CA LEU A 83 10.40 -6.10 -11.35
C LEU A 83 11.79 -6.00 -12.00
N GLN A 84 12.56 -4.98 -11.65
CA GLN A 84 13.90 -4.73 -12.21
C GLN A 84 15.03 -5.28 -11.34
N ASP A 85 14.72 -5.85 -10.17
CA ASP A 85 15.72 -6.22 -9.15
C ASP A 85 16.63 -5.01 -8.80
N ASP A 86 16.02 -3.82 -8.66
CA ASP A 86 16.72 -2.56 -8.40
C ASP A 86 17.18 -2.47 -6.93
N ASP A 87 18.40 -1.98 -6.73
CA ASP A 87 19.04 -1.87 -5.41
C ASP A 87 18.27 -1.01 -4.39
N TYR A 88 17.38 -0.15 -4.87
CA TYR A 88 16.56 0.76 -4.07
C TYR A 88 15.19 0.19 -3.72
N PHE A 89 14.87 -1.03 -4.16
CA PHE A 89 13.63 -1.71 -3.84
C PHE A 89 13.39 -1.78 -2.32
N SER A 90 14.38 -2.19 -1.54
CA SER A 90 14.23 -2.34 -0.09
C SER A 90 13.87 -1.01 0.61
N ASP A 91 14.53 0.08 0.21
CA ASP A 91 14.20 1.44 0.70
C ASP A 91 12.76 1.84 0.31
N LEU A 92 12.36 1.58 -0.95
CA LEU A 92 11.01 1.90 -1.45
C LEU A 92 9.91 1.08 -0.76
N LEU A 93 10.14 -0.22 -0.55
CA LEU A 93 9.23 -1.08 0.19
C LEU A 93 9.07 -0.55 1.62
N HIS A 94 10.17 -0.27 2.30
CA HIS A 94 10.15 0.30 3.64
C HIS A 94 9.34 1.61 3.71
N TYR A 95 9.53 2.51 2.75
CA TYR A 95 8.75 3.75 2.68
C TYR A 95 7.27 3.52 2.45
N CYS A 96 6.91 2.60 1.54
CA CYS A 96 5.52 2.23 1.31
C CYS A 96 4.89 1.68 2.58
N THR A 97 5.58 0.77 3.29
CA THR A 97 5.13 0.17 4.54
C THR A 97 4.91 1.24 5.61
N LEU A 98 5.87 2.14 5.84
CA LEU A 98 5.72 3.23 6.82
C LEU A 98 4.53 4.14 6.54
N MET A 99 4.35 4.54 5.27
CA MET A 99 3.19 5.34 4.90
C MET A 99 1.91 4.57 5.18
N TYR A 100 1.83 3.32 4.75
CA TYR A 100 0.65 2.48 4.92
C TYR A 100 0.25 2.32 6.39
N GLU A 101 1.23 2.13 7.29
CA GLU A 101 1.01 2.02 8.74
C GLU A 101 0.46 3.32 9.36
N ILE A 102 0.86 4.48 8.85
CA ILE A 102 0.41 5.79 9.35
C ILE A 102 -0.94 6.21 8.73
N MET A 103 -1.29 5.65 7.57
CA MET A 103 -2.49 6.01 6.84
C MET A 103 -3.78 5.96 7.69
N PRO A 104 -4.04 4.93 8.52
CA PRO A 104 -5.22 4.91 9.39
C PRO A 104 -5.32 6.14 10.29
N THR A 105 -4.22 6.61 10.88
CA THR A 105 -4.19 7.82 11.71
C THR A 105 -4.59 9.06 10.90
N ILE A 106 -4.13 9.17 9.66
CA ILE A 106 -4.49 10.27 8.75
C ILE A 106 -5.99 10.20 8.39
N LEU A 107 -6.49 9.02 8.05
CA LEU A 107 -7.89 8.82 7.66
C LEU A 107 -8.87 9.04 8.83
N MET A 108 -8.41 8.90 10.07
CA MET A 108 -9.17 9.20 11.29
C MET A 108 -9.25 10.70 11.62
N SER A 109 -8.57 11.58 10.87
CA SER A 109 -8.69 13.03 11.03
C SER A 109 -10.13 13.51 10.79
N SER A 110 -10.53 14.57 11.50
CA SER A 110 -11.93 15.04 11.56
C SER A 110 -12.54 15.37 10.20
N TYR A 111 -11.74 15.82 9.23
CA TYR A 111 -12.20 16.18 7.88
C TYR A 111 -12.31 14.98 6.92
N LEU A 112 -11.65 13.85 7.21
CA LEU A 112 -11.69 12.65 6.36
C LEU A 112 -12.62 11.58 6.93
N ARG A 113 -12.75 11.48 8.25
CA ARG A 113 -13.45 10.38 8.93
C ARG A 113 -14.89 10.19 8.46
N GLU A 114 -15.60 11.28 8.17
CA GLU A 114 -17.00 11.24 7.74
C GLU A 114 -17.15 10.99 6.22
N GLU A 115 -16.08 11.15 5.44
CA GLU A 115 -16.13 10.93 4.00
C GLU A 115 -16.24 9.44 3.67
N LYS A 116 -17.28 9.07 2.91
CA LYS A 116 -17.54 7.68 2.48
C LYS A 116 -16.33 7.04 1.80
N ASP A 117 -15.65 7.81 0.96
CA ASP A 117 -14.49 7.34 0.22
C ASP A 117 -13.24 7.16 1.10
N SER A 118 -13.08 7.96 2.15
CA SER A 118 -12.02 7.77 3.16
C SER A 118 -12.25 6.49 3.96
N ARG A 119 -13.50 6.23 4.38
CA ARG A 119 -13.87 4.96 5.03
C ARG A 119 -13.67 3.78 4.10
N LYS A 120 -14.01 3.93 2.82
CA LYS A 120 -13.73 2.92 1.79
C LYS A 120 -12.24 2.67 1.63
N LEU A 121 -11.41 3.72 1.62
CA LEU A 121 -9.96 3.59 1.53
C LEU A 121 -9.38 2.86 2.76
N ALA A 122 -9.85 3.18 3.96
CA ALA A 122 -9.47 2.47 5.19
C ALA A 122 -9.89 0.99 5.16
N ALA A 123 -11.08 0.68 4.68
CA ALA A 123 -11.52 -0.71 4.52
C ALA A 123 -10.69 -1.45 3.45
N ILE A 124 -10.35 -0.80 2.34
CA ILE A 124 -9.43 -1.36 1.33
C ILE A 124 -8.06 -1.64 1.96
N SER A 125 -7.56 -0.77 2.84
CA SER A 125 -6.25 -0.98 3.46
C SER A 125 -6.21 -2.22 4.35
N VAL A 126 -7.26 -2.43 5.15
CA VAL A 126 -7.39 -3.64 5.98
C VAL A 126 -7.48 -4.89 5.11
N VAL A 127 -8.36 -4.88 4.10
CA VAL A 127 -8.55 -6.03 3.21
C VAL A 127 -7.29 -6.37 2.43
N ALA A 128 -6.58 -5.38 1.87
CA ALA A 128 -5.39 -5.64 1.07
C ALA A 128 -4.22 -6.15 1.94
N ALA A 129 -4.03 -5.59 3.14
CA ALA A 129 -3.01 -6.07 4.08
C ALA A 129 -3.30 -7.51 4.53
N GLY A 130 -4.51 -7.78 5.02
CA GLY A 130 -4.90 -9.12 5.49
C GLY A 130 -4.92 -10.15 4.37
N PHE A 131 -5.56 -9.85 3.23
CA PHE A 131 -5.60 -10.80 2.11
C PHE A 131 -4.19 -11.12 1.57
N GLY A 132 -3.30 -10.12 1.50
CA GLY A 132 -1.91 -10.32 1.10
C GLY A 132 -1.13 -11.27 2.01
N GLY A 133 -1.30 -11.13 3.32
CA GLY A 133 -0.65 -11.97 4.33
C GLY A 133 -1.27 -13.37 4.42
N ASP A 134 -2.59 -13.46 4.46
CA ASP A 134 -3.32 -14.68 4.83
C ASP A 134 -3.57 -15.64 3.65
N MET A 135 -3.40 -15.20 2.40
CA MET A 135 -3.72 -16.06 1.27
C MET A 135 -2.80 -17.28 1.17
N PRO A 136 -3.29 -18.41 0.61
CA PRO A 136 -2.44 -19.58 0.34
C PRO A 136 -1.22 -19.22 -0.51
N GLU A 137 -0.10 -19.89 -0.25
CA GLU A 137 1.18 -19.63 -0.94
C GLU A 137 1.10 -19.80 -2.45
N ASP A 138 0.41 -20.84 -2.94
CA ASP A 138 0.21 -21.05 -4.38
C ASP A 138 -0.48 -19.84 -5.04
N LEU A 139 -1.48 -19.26 -4.37
CA LEU A 139 -2.16 -18.08 -4.88
C LEU A 139 -1.24 -16.85 -4.83
N ALA A 140 -0.47 -16.69 -3.75
CA ALA A 140 0.47 -15.58 -3.64
C ALA A 140 1.50 -15.60 -4.78
N ASN A 141 2.08 -16.77 -5.06
CA ASN A 141 3.03 -16.95 -6.15
C ASN A 141 2.41 -16.61 -7.51
N ILE A 142 1.19 -17.10 -7.79
CA ILE A 142 0.46 -16.76 -9.03
C ILE A 142 0.26 -15.25 -9.17
N LEU A 143 -0.09 -14.55 -8.09
CA LEU A 143 -0.32 -13.11 -8.13
C LEU A 143 0.97 -12.31 -8.27
N LEU A 144 2.06 -12.76 -7.63
CA LEU A 144 3.38 -12.14 -7.73
C LEU A 144 3.97 -12.30 -9.13
N ASP A 145 3.91 -13.51 -9.70
CA ASP A 145 4.39 -13.81 -11.05
C ASP A 145 3.64 -13.03 -12.15
N ASP A 146 2.40 -12.61 -11.88
CA ASP A 146 1.60 -11.82 -12.80
C ASP A 146 1.89 -10.31 -12.73
N ILE A 147 2.60 -9.83 -11.69
CA ILE A 147 3.05 -8.44 -11.65
C ILE A 147 4.01 -8.25 -12.82
N ASN A 148 3.63 -7.40 -13.78
CA ASN A 148 4.42 -7.21 -14.99
C ASN A 148 4.13 -5.83 -15.62
N TYR A 149 4.89 -5.48 -16.66
CA TYR A 149 4.65 -4.30 -17.47
C TYR A 149 3.58 -4.53 -18.54
N ASN A 150 2.75 -3.52 -18.75
CA ASN A 150 1.92 -3.36 -19.93
C ASN A 150 2.02 -1.91 -20.40
N TYR A 151 2.54 -1.68 -21.61
CA TYR A 151 2.82 -0.33 -22.14
C TYR A 151 3.65 0.54 -21.15
N ASN A 152 4.73 -0.01 -20.60
CA ASN A 152 5.64 0.64 -19.64
C ASN A 152 4.96 1.06 -18.31
N LYS A 153 3.85 0.43 -17.94
CA LYS A 153 3.21 0.62 -16.64
C LYS A 153 3.06 -0.72 -15.94
N VAL A 154 3.30 -0.74 -14.64
CA VAL A 154 3.04 -1.89 -13.80
C VAL A 154 1.55 -2.26 -13.89
N LYS A 155 1.28 -3.56 -14.02
CA LYS A 155 -0.05 -4.14 -14.17
C LYS A 155 -0.10 -5.47 -13.43
N CYS A 156 -1.21 -5.70 -12.74
CA CYS A 156 -1.49 -6.91 -11.97
C CYS A 156 -2.83 -7.48 -12.46
N ARG A 157 -2.85 -8.20 -13.59
CA ARG A 157 -4.07 -8.68 -14.25
C ARG A 157 -4.83 -9.70 -13.40
N GLN A 158 -4.13 -10.61 -12.74
CA GLN A 158 -4.77 -11.59 -11.84
C GLN A 158 -5.39 -10.88 -10.64
N ILE A 159 -4.75 -9.83 -10.12
CA ILE A 159 -5.35 -8.98 -9.09
C ILE A 159 -6.61 -8.28 -9.63
N GLU A 160 -6.57 -7.74 -10.85
CA GLU A 160 -7.74 -7.11 -11.51
C GLU A 160 -8.94 -8.07 -11.59
N LEU A 161 -8.70 -9.35 -11.88
CA LEU A 161 -9.74 -10.39 -11.96
C LEU A 161 -10.40 -10.68 -10.61
N ILE A 162 -9.66 -10.56 -9.50
CA ILE A 162 -10.18 -10.82 -8.16
C ILE A 162 -10.72 -9.57 -7.45
N ILE A 163 -10.62 -8.38 -8.06
CA ILE A 163 -11.19 -7.14 -7.51
C ILE A 163 -12.65 -7.32 -7.03
N PRO A 164 -13.57 -7.93 -7.79
CA PRO A 164 -14.96 -8.08 -7.32
C PRO A 164 -15.08 -8.82 -5.98
N LYS A 165 -14.25 -9.86 -5.77
CA LYS A 165 -14.19 -10.61 -4.52
C LYS A 165 -13.65 -9.73 -3.39
N LEU A 166 -12.55 -9.02 -3.63
CA LEU A 166 -11.92 -8.14 -2.65
C LEU A 166 -12.85 -6.99 -2.26
N MET A 167 -13.55 -6.40 -3.21
CA MET A 167 -14.53 -5.33 -2.95
C MET A 167 -15.72 -5.81 -2.11
N LYS A 168 -16.13 -7.08 -2.23
CA LYS A 168 -17.14 -7.66 -1.33
C LYS A 168 -16.64 -7.77 0.10
N MET A 169 -15.35 -8.06 0.31
CA MET A 169 -14.73 -8.04 1.64
C MET A 169 -14.70 -6.61 2.20
N VAL A 170 -14.35 -5.62 1.36
CA VAL A 170 -14.36 -4.19 1.73
C VAL A 170 -15.75 -3.74 2.18
N GLU A 171 -16.81 -4.17 1.50
CA GLU A 171 -18.19 -3.88 1.93
C GLU A 171 -18.54 -4.50 3.28
N GLY A 172 -17.94 -5.64 3.64
CA GLY A 172 -18.04 -6.25 4.96
C GLY A 172 -17.34 -5.40 6.02
N GLU A 173 -16.08 -5.03 5.78
CA GLU A 173 -15.29 -4.17 6.67
C GLU A 173 -15.94 -2.80 6.91
N MET A 174 -16.58 -2.22 5.89
CA MET A 174 -17.28 -0.93 6.03
C MET A 174 -18.57 -0.99 6.89
N LYS A 175 -19.09 -2.19 7.18
CA LYS A 175 -20.30 -2.41 7.98
C LYS A 175 -20.01 -2.75 9.45
N GLY A 176 -18.79 -3.19 9.76
CA GLY A 176 -18.30 -3.37 11.14
C GLY A 176 -18.02 -2.04 11.80
#